data_AF-W5IHT3-F1
#
_entry.id   AF-W5IHT3-F1
#
_cell.length_a   1.000
_cell.length_b   1.000
_cell.length_c   1.000
_cell.angle_alpha   90.00
_cell.angle_beta   90.00
_cell.angle_gamma   90.00
#
_symmetry.space_group_name_H-M   'P 1'
#
loop_
_entity.id
_entity.type
_entity.pdbx_description
1 polymer ?
#
loop_
_entity_poly.entity_id
_entity_poly.type
_entity_poly.pdbx_seq_one_letter_code
_entity_poly.pdbx_strand_id
1 'polypeptide(L)'
;MAEINVNKDELKQQIARLNKLAQSLEGKSVKSPSAGKGSGSAQRAAISLLKEYKSLNDSLQRLITNSAVFYQNVLNSMSQADKKAAQRIQGK
;
A
#
# COMPACT_ATOMS: atom_id res chain seq x y z
N MET A 1 -9.21 -5.15 25.72
CA MET A 1 -8.23 -4.77 24.68
C MET A 1 -7.47 -6.03 24.34
N ALA A 2 -7.57 -6.53 23.11
CA ALA A 2 -6.76 -7.67 22.68
C ALA A 2 -5.30 -7.22 22.65
N GLU A 3 -4.43 -7.88 23.41
CA GLU A 3 -2.99 -7.64 23.34
C GLU A 3 -2.53 -8.05 21.94
N ILE A 4 -2.21 -7.05 21.13
CA ILE A 4 -1.60 -7.23 19.82
C ILE A 4 -0.16 -7.65 20.10
N ASN A 5 0.09 -8.96 20.21
CA ASN A 5 1.43 -9.54 20.32
C ASN A 5 2.12 -9.51 18.95
N VAL A 6 2.31 -8.31 18.41
CA VAL A 6 2.93 -8.09 17.11
C VAL A 6 4.31 -7.49 17.32
N ASN A 7 5.31 -8.14 16.75
CA ASN A 7 6.68 -7.66 16.82
C ASN A 7 6.80 -6.32 16.07
N LYS A 8 7.21 -5.26 16.79
CA LYS A 8 7.36 -3.91 16.23
C LYS A 8 8.32 -3.86 15.05
N ASP A 9 9.38 -4.66 15.08
CA ASP A 9 10.37 -4.66 14.02
C ASP A 9 9.88 -5.39 12.78
N GLU A 10 9.11 -6.48 12.95
CA GLU A 10 8.38 -7.08 11.84
C GLU A 10 7.40 -6.09 11.22
N LEU A 11 6.66 -5.34 12.04
CA LEU A 11 5.70 -4.35 11.55
C LEU A 11 6.39 -3.25 10.73
N LYS A 12 7.53 -2.73 11.21
CA LYS A 12 8.36 -1.76 10.46
C LYS A 12 8.85 -2.35 9.14
N GLN A 13 9.29 -3.61 9.13
CA GLN A 13 9.71 -4.28 7.90
C GLN A 13 8.54 -4.42 6.91
N GLN A 14 7.34 -4.76 7.37
CA GLN A 14 6.17 -4.85 6.51
C GLN A 14 5.77 -3.48 5.93
N ILE A 15 5.79 -2.42 6.74
CA ILE A 15 5.57 -1.05 6.25
C ILE A 15 6.59 -0.69 5.15
N ALA A 16 7.87 -0.99 5.36
CA ALA A 16 8.92 -0.73 4.37
C ALA A 16 8.70 -1.54 3.07
N ARG A 17 8.27 -2.81 3.17
CA ARG A 17 7.94 -3.65 2.01
C ARG A 17 6.76 -3.09 1.23
N LEU A 18 5.70 -2.66 1.91
CA LEU A 18 4.51 -2.06 1.27
C LEU A 18 4.87 -0.75 0.57
N ASN A 19 5.66 0.12 1.20
CA ASN A 19 6.12 1.37 0.58
C ASN A 19 6.96 1.12 -0.68
N LYS A 20 7.88 0.15 -0.64
CA LYS A 20 8.65 -0.27 -1.84
C LYS A 20 7.76 -0.84 -2.94
N LEU A 21 6.73 -1.60 -2.57
CA LEU A 21 5.78 -2.14 -3.53
C LEU A 21 4.95 -1.03 -4.19
N ALA A 22 4.49 -0.05 -3.42
CA ALA A 22 3.78 1.12 -3.96
C ALA A 22 4.65 1.90 -4.97
N GLN A 23 5.90 2.18 -4.62
CA GLN A 23 6.86 2.83 -5.53
C GLN A 23 7.10 2.01 -6.82
N SER A 24 7.19 0.68 -6.68
CA SER A 24 7.41 -0.22 -7.82
C SER A 24 6.21 -0.24 -8.78
N LEU A 25 5.00 -0.01 -8.27
CA LEU A 25 3.78 0.06 -9.08
C LEU A 25 3.65 1.39 -9.82
N GLU A 26 4.04 2.52 -9.21
CA GLU A 26 4.07 3.82 -9.90
C GLU A 26 4.99 3.81 -11.13
N GLY A 27 6.11 3.09 -11.06
CA GLY A 27 7.05 2.95 -12.18
C GLY A 27 6.57 2.06 -13.34
N LYS A 28 5.50 1.28 -13.16
CA LYS A 28 5.00 0.30 -14.15
C LYS A 28 3.82 0.85 -14.97
N SER A 29 4.06 1.97 -15.65
CA SER A 29 3.10 2.51 -16.61
C SER A 29 3.12 1.70 -17.91
N VAL A 30 1.95 1.20 -18.32
CA VAL A 30 1.78 0.54 -19.62
C VAL A 30 1.51 1.61 -20.67
N LYS A 31 2.35 1.66 -21.71
CA LYS A 31 2.15 2.59 -22.83
C LYS A 31 0.83 2.27 -23.53
N SER A 32 0.04 3.30 -23.82
CA SER A 32 -1.14 3.12 -24.66
C SER A 32 -0.74 2.58 -26.03
N PRO A 33 -1.51 1.64 -26.60
CA PRO A 33 -1.33 1.27 -27.99
C PRO A 33 -1.46 2.54 -28.84
N SER A 34 -0.43 2.83 -29.65
CA SER A 34 -0.43 3.97 -30.55
C SER A 34 -1.61 3.87 -31.50
N ALA A 35 -2.43 4.93 -31.57
CA ALA A 35 -3.49 5.02 -32.56
C ALA A 35 -2.87 4.94 -33.96
N GLY A 36 -3.09 3.83 -34.68
CA GLY A 36 -2.54 3.64 -36.03
C GLY A 36 -2.04 2.23 -36.35
N LYS A 37 -1.82 1.33 -35.38
CA LYS A 37 -1.46 -0.08 -35.63
C LYS A 37 -2.59 -1.03 -35.20
N GLY A 38 -3.60 -1.18 -36.04
CA GLY A 38 -4.69 -2.16 -35.84
C GLY A 38 -6.05 -1.65 -36.29
N SER A 39 -6.86 -2.52 -36.92
CA SER A 39 -8.22 -2.19 -37.37
C SER A 39 -9.18 -1.99 -36.18
N GLY A 40 -10.24 -1.21 -36.40
CA GLY A 40 -11.00 -0.53 -35.36
C GLY A 40 -11.58 -1.36 -34.20
N SER A 41 -11.79 -2.67 -34.33
CA SER A 41 -12.27 -3.52 -33.23
C SER A 41 -11.16 -3.93 -32.26
N ALA A 42 -10.01 -4.38 -32.78
CA ALA A 42 -8.87 -4.81 -31.96
C ALA A 42 -8.26 -3.64 -31.18
N GLN A 43 -8.17 -2.47 -31.81
CA GLN A 43 -7.71 -1.26 -31.15
C GLN A 43 -8.65 -0.84 -30.00
N ARG A 44 -9.98 -0.90 -30.21
CA ARG A 44 -10.97 -0.61 -29.16
C ARG A 44 -10.85 -1.58 -27.98
N ALA A 45 -10.69 -2.87 -28.25
CA ALA A 45 -10.47 -3.87 -27.21
C ALA A 45 -9.20 -3.60 -26.39
N ALA A 46 -8.08 -3.28 -27.07
CA ALA A 46 -6.83 -2.95 -26.39
C ALA A 46 -6.93 -1.68 -25.52
N ILE A 47 -7.66 -0.66 -25.98
CA ILE A 47 -7.94 0.56 -25.19
C ILE A 47 -8.80 0.23 -23.96
N SER A 48 -9.84 -0.62 -24.11
CA SER A 48 -10.68 -1.04 -22.99
C SER A 48 -9.88 -1.79 -21.93
N LEU A 49 -9.09 -2.78 -22.35
CA LEU A 49 -8.20 -3.55 -21.46
C LEU A 49 -7.21 -2.65 -20.74
N LEU A 50 -6.64 -1.66 -21.42
CA LEU A 50 -5.73 -0.71 -20.79
C LEU A 50 -6.44 0.13 -19.72
N LYS A 51 -7.68 0.56 -19.98
CA LYS A 51 -8.48 1.33 -19.01
C LYS A 51 -8.79 0.48 -17.77
N GLU A 52 -9.17 -0.77 -17.95
CA GLU A 52 -9.42 -1.72 -16.87
C GLU A 52 -8.13 -1.99 -16.07
N TYR A 53 -7.02 -2.23 -16.75
CA TYR A 53 -5.71 -2.39 -16.12
C TYR A 53 -5.34 -1.19 -15.25
N LYS A 54 -5.50 0.05 -15.77
CA LYS A 54 -5.23 1.27 -15.00
C LYS A 54 -6.10 1.34 -13.74
N SER A 55 -7.39 1.06 -13.87
CA SER A 55 -8.31 1.06 -12.71
C SER A 55 -7.93 0.01 -11.66
N LEU A 56 -7.49 -1.18 -12.09
CA LEU A 56 -6.99 -2.23 -11.20
C LEU A 56 -5.68 -1.82 -10.52
N ASN A 57 -4.75 -1.23 -11.27
CA ASN A 57 -3.48 -0.75 -10.74
C ASN A 57 -3.69 0.35 -9.68
N ASP A 58 -4.59 1.31 -9.94
CA ASP A 58 -4.96 2.36 -8.98
C ASP A 58 -5.58 1.77 -7.70
N SER A 59 -6.46 0.77 -7.86
CA SER A 59 -7.10 0.09 -6.73
C SER A 59 -6.09 -0.69 -5.88
N LEU A 60 -5.15 -1.37 -6.52
CA LEU A 60 -4.05 -2.08 -5.87
C LEU A 60 -3.13 -1.10 -5.13
N GLN A 61 -2.77 0.02 -5.76
CA GLN A 61 -1.94 1.06 -5.14
C GLN A 61 -2.63 1.63 -3.89
N ARG A 62 -3.94 1.91 -3.95
CA ARG A 62 -4.72 2.33 -2.77
C ARG A 62 -4.72 1.29 -1.66
N LEU A 63 -4.93 0.01 -1.98
CA LEU A 63 -4.91 -1.07 -1.00
C LEU A 63 -3.55 -1.13 -0.28
N ILE A 64 -2.45 -1.07 -1.02
CA ILE A 64 -1.09 -1.13 -0.46
C ILE A 64 -0.83 0.07 0.45
N THR A 65 -1.13 1.29 -0.01
CA THR A 65 -0.93 2.51 0.77
C THR A 65 -1.79 2.52 2.02
N ASN A 66 -3.08 2.14 1.92
CA ASN A 66 -3.97 2.06 3.08
C ASN A 66 -3.48 1.02 4.09
N SER A 67 -2.96 -0.11 3.63
CA SER A 67 -2.38 -1.14 4.50
C SER A 67 -1.14 -0.64 5.23
N ALA A 68 -0.27 0.10 4.54
CA ALA A 68 0.92 0.71 5.16
C ALA A 68 0.54 1.73 6.24
N VAL A 69 -0.47 2.58 5.96
CA VAL A 69 -1.01 3.54 6.93
C VAL A 69 -1.61 2.83 8.14
N PHE A 70 -2.39 1.76 7.91
CA PHE A 70 -2.96 0.96 9.00
C PHE A 70 -1.87 0.40 9.92
N TYR A 71 -0.83 -0.22 9.37
CA TYR A 71 0.30 -0.71 10.17
C TYR A 71 1.05 0.42 10.88
N GLN A 72 1.27 1.56 10.23
CA GLN A 72 1.88 2.70 10.90
C GLN A 72 1.06 3.17 12.10
N ASN A 73 -0.28 3.17 12.00
CA ASN A 73 -1.16 3.51 13.11
C ASN A 73 -1.06 2.50 14.26
N VAL A 74 -1.00 1.20 13.96
CA VAL A 74 -0.78 0.16 14.97
C VAL A 74 0.56 0.38 15.70
N LEU A 75 1.64 0.65 14.98
CA LEU A 75 2.96 0.93 15.56
C LEU A 75 2.94 2.16 16.50
N ASN A 76 2.24 3.21 16.07
CA ASN A 76 2.08 4.44 16.84
C ASN A 76 1.29 4.18 18.13
N SER A 77 0.18 3.43 18.05
CA SER A 77 -0.62 3.05 19.21
C SER A 77 0.18 2.22 20.22
N MET A 78 0.97 1.24 19.76
CA MET A 78 1.84 0.45 20.64
C MET A 78 2.89 1.34 21.33
N SER A 79 3.51 2.26 20.59
CA SER A 79 4.53 3.15 21.16
C SER A 79 3.95 4.14 22.18
N GLN A 80 2.71 4.59 21.98
CA GLN A 80 2.01 5.42 22.97
C GLN A 80 1.60 4.62 24.21
N ALA A 81 1.17 3.37 24.05
CA ALA A 81 0.86 2.49 25.17
C ALA A 81 2.09 2.26 26.05
N ASP A 82 3.23 1.97 25.45
CA ASP A 82 4.49 1.77 26.18
C ASP A 82 4.95 3.03 26.91
N LYS A 83 4.85 4.21 26.28
CA LYS A 83 5.16 5.49 26.94
C LYS A 83 4.29 5.71 28.18
N LYS A 84 2.98 5.46 28.07
CA LYS A 84 2.05 5.58 29.21
C LYS A 84 2.37 4.57 30.31
N ALA A 85 2.75 3.35 29.96
CA ALA A 85 3.17 2.33 30.93
C ALA A 85 4.46 2.73 31.64
N ALA A 86 5.48 3.18 30.91
CA ALA A 86 6.76 3.64 31.48
C ALA A 86 6.58 4.83 32.43
N GLN A 87 5.75 5.81 32.07
CA GLN A 87 5.42 6.95 32.94
C GLN A 87 4.75 6.51 34.25
N ARG A 88 3.86 5.51 34.22
CA ARG A 88 3.22 4.96 35.41
C ARG A 88 4.18 4.19 36.32
N ILE A 89 5.26 3.65 35.78
CA ILE A 89 6.30 2.94 36.54
C ILE A 89 7.27 3.95 37.17
N GLN A 90 7.65 5.03 36.46
CA GLN A 90 8.53 6.07 36.98
C GLN A 90 7.87 7.02 38.00
N GLY A 91 6.54 7.12 37.98
CA GLY A 91 5.76 7.91 38.95
C GLY A 91 5.42 7.16 40.24
N LYS A 92 6.00 5.98 40.47
CA LYS A 92 6.00 5.25 41.74
C LYS A 92 7.39 5.32 42.36
#